data_AF-A0A7V9CV40-F1
#
_entry.id   AF-A0A7V9CV40-F1
#
_cell.length_a   1.000
_cell.length_b   1.000
_cell.length_c   1.000
_cell.angle_alpha   90.00
_cell.angle_beta   90.00
_cell.angle_gamma   90.00
#
_symmetry.space_group_name_H-M   'P 1'
#
loop_
_entity.id
_entity.type
_entity.pdbx_description
1 polymer ?
#
loop_
_entity_poly.entity_id
_entity_poly.type
_entity_poly.pdbx_seq_one_letter_code
_entity_poly.pdbx_strand_id
1 'polypeptide(L)'
;GDFVFSSGDLVEDLTHNYFLETGARSGKLRVYETVDHPAARALTGYLLVRGGVHQLAYARALERLTGADLAKLFPTPRIATEKIPECKPYIDRGEHLKLYRFSPEDYLELAAVFNGTHPETGEKLQVVDEAPAGVPANDLPAQRPVFAPDYAPDEIAEIAAKLRQSAGLPREPSGVVANG
;
A
#
# COMPACT_ATOMS: atom_id res chain seq x y z
N GLY A 1 -9.35 21.24 4.98
CA GLY A 1 -8.95 19.95 4.40
C GLY A 1 -7.48 20.04 4.09
N ASP A 2 -6.66 20.17 5.12
CA ASP A 2 -5.40 20.93 5.00
C ASP A 2 -4.21 20.05 4.58
N PHE A 3 -4.44 18.74 4.43
CA PHE A 3 -3.47 17.76 3.93
C PHE A 3 -3.81 17.22 2.54
N VAL A 4 -4.88 17.73 1.92
CA VAL A 4 -5.26 17.39 0.54
C VAL A 4 -4.87 18.53 -0.36
N PHE A 5 -4.13 18.21 -1.43
CA PHE A 5 -3.81 19.16 -2.49
C PHE A 5 -4.48 18.68 -3.78
N SER A 6 -5.32 19.54 -4.35
CA SER A 6 -5.94 19.34 -5.66
C SER A 6 -6.21 20.73 -6.24
N SER A 7 -5.31 21.15 -7.13
CA SER A 7 -5.36 22.45 -7.79
C SER A 7 -6.27 22.42 -9.03
N GLY A 8 -6.46 21.24 -9.63
CA GLY A 8 -7.07 21.09 -10.94
C GLY A 8 -6.08 21.27 -12.10
N ASP A 9 -4.84 21.66 -11.82
CA ASP A 9 -3.73 21.63 -12.78
C ASP A 9 -2.99 20.29 -12.66
N LEU A 10 -2.96 19.53 -13.76
CA LEU A 10 -2.41 18.18 -13.75
C LEU A 10 -0.90 18.17 -13.48
N VAL A 11 -0.15 19.15 -13.98
CA VAL A 11 1.31 19.19 -13.79
C VAL A 11 1.63 19.55 -12.35
N GLU A 12 0.93 20.52 -11.78
CA GLU A 12 1.05 20.92 -10.38
C GLU A 12 0.66 19.77 -9.44
N ASP A 13 -0.47 19.12 -9.68
CA ASP A 13 -0.96 18.00 -8.87
C ASP A 13 -0.01 16.78 -8.94
N LEU A 14 0.51 16.44 -10.13
CA LEU A 14 1.49 15.36 -10.27
C LEU A 14 2.82 15.71 -9.61
N THR A 15 3.26 16.97 -9.71
CA THR A 15 4.47 17.46 -9.05
C THR A 15 4.32 17.37 -7.53
N HIS A 16 3.18 17.83 -7.01
CA HIS A 16 2.83 17.67 -5.60
C HIS A 16 2.89 16.18 -5.20
N ASN A 17 2.26 15.29 -5.97
CA ASN A 17 2.20 13.86 -5.65
C ASN A 17 3.58 13.18 -5.65
N TYR A 18 4.49 13.57 -6.56
CA TYR A 18 5.87 13.10 -6.55
C TYR A 18 6.60 13.47 -5.24
N PHE A 19 6.44 14.72 -4.78
CA PHE A 19 7.05 15.18 -3.53
C PHE A 19 6.32 14.65 -2.29
N LEU A 20 5.02 14.38 -2.38
CA LEU A 20 4.25 13.73 -1.33
C LEU A 20 4.80 12.33 -1.04
N GLU A 21 5.08 11.52 -2.08
CA GLU A 21 5.69 10.20 -1.90
C GLU A 21 7.13 10.30 -1.34
N THR A 22 7.88 11.36 -1.70
CA THR A 22 9.19 11.65 -1.11
C THR A 22 9.09 11.92 0.39
N GLY A 23 8.14 12.76 0.79
CA GLY A 23 7.86 13.06 2.21
C GLY A 23 7.38 11.84 2.97
N ALA A 24 6.48 11.07 2.37
CA ALA A 24 5.96 9.83 2.94
C ALA A 24 7.05 8.77 3.12
N ARG A 25 7.97 8.65 2.16
CA ARG A 25 9.15 7.79 2.27
C ARG A 25 10.08 8.22 3.40
N SER A 26 10.38 9.51 3.51
CA SER A 26 11.17 10.07 4.61
C SER A 26 10.54 9.77 5.98
N GLY A 27 9.22 9.93 6.11
CA GLY A 27 8.48 9.56 7.31
C GLY A 27 8.58 8.07 7.65
N LYS A 28 8.39 7.20 6.64
CA LYS A 28 8.54 5.74 6.80
C LYS A 28 9.94 5.35 7.28
N LEU A 29 11.00 5.94 6.71
CA LEU A 29 12.38 5.65 7.12
C LEU A 29 12.64 6.05 8.57
N ARG A 30 12.16 7.24 9.00
CA ARG A 30 12.30 7.67 10.40
C ARG A 30 11.55 6.76 11.36
N VAL A 31 10.34 6.31 11.00
CA VAL A 31 9.60 5.31 11.79
C VAL A 31 10.37 3.99 11.86
N TYR A 32 10.90 3.53 10.73
CA TYR A 32 11.70 2.31 10.66
C TYR A 32 12.94 2.37 11.58
N GLU A 33 13.62 3.51 11.63
CA GLU A 33 14.80 3.72 12.48
C GLU A 33 14.46 3.91 13.98
N THR A 34 13.18 4.10 14.32
CA THR A 34 12.74 4.35 15.70
C THR A 34 11.93 3.21 16.30
N VAL A 35 11.52 2.22 15.49
CA VAL A 35 10.63 1.13 15.91
C VAL A 35 11.20 -0.24 15.53
N ASP A 36 11.44 -1.07 16.54
CA ASP A 36 11.96 -2.44 16.36
C ASP A 36 10.87 -3.51 16.30
N HIS A 37 9.59 -3.13 16.43
CA HIS A 37 8.50 -4.09 16.41
C HIS A 37 8.38 -4.78 15.04
N PRO A 38 8.41 -6.13 14.96
CA PRO A 38 8.52 -6.85 13.69
C PRO A 38 7.36 -6.55 12.73
N ALA A 39 6.12 -6.39 13.24
CA ALA A 39 4.98 -6.02 12.40
C ALA A 39 5.12 -4.61 11.79
N ALA A 40 5.68 -3.65 12.55
CA ALA A 40 5.87 -2.29 12.07
C ALA A 40 6.98 -2.24 11.01
N ARG A 41 8.07 -2.99 11.22
CA ARG A 41 9.15 -3.12 10.23
C ARG A 41 8.71 -3.85 8.96
N ALA A 42 7.94 -4.94 9.08
CA ALA A 42 7.38 -5.65 7.94
C ALA A 42 6.44 -4.76 7.12
N LEU A 43 5.52 -4.05 7.79
CA LEU A 43 4.63 -3.09 7.14
C LEU A 43 5.43 -1.99 6.42
N THR A 44 6.43 -1.43 7.10
CA THR A 44 7.24 -0.36 6.54
C THR A 44 8.06 -0.84 5.34
N GLY A 45 8.65 -2.03 5.40
CA GLY A 45 9.36 -2.65 4.29
C GLY A 45 8.50 -2.80 3.04
N TYR A 46 7.28 -3.33 3.20
CA TYR A 46 6.32 -3.42 2.10
C TYR A 46 5.97 -2.04 1.52
N LEU A 47 5.60 -1.09 2.38
CA LEU A 47 5.14 0.23 1.95
C LEU A 47 6.25 1.13 1.40
N LEU A 48 7.51 0.89 1.74
CA LEU A 48 8.65 1.56 1.09
C LEU A 48 8.80 1.11 -0.36
N VAL A 49 8.65 -0.20 -0.64
CA VAL A 49 8.65 -0.73 -2.01
C VAL A 49 7.46 -0.19 -2.80
N ARG A 50 6.25 -0.20 -2.21
CA ARG A 50 5.04 0.33 -2.88
C ARG A 50 5.11 1.84 -3.13
N GLY A 51 5.55 2.63 -2.14
CA GLY A 51 5.76 4.07 -2.31
C GLY A 51 6.81 4.38 -3.39
N GLY A 52 7.81 3.52 -3.55
CA GLY A 52 8.78 3.63 -4.64
C GLY A 52 8.13 3.48 -6.03
N VAL A 53 7.22 2.51 -6.19
CA VAL A 53 6.44 2.33 -7.41
C VAL A 53 5.59 3.57 -7.72
N HIS A 54 4.93 4.15 -6.72
CA HIS A 54 4.11 5.36 -6.90
C HIS A 54 4.95 6.57 -7.30
N GLN A 55 6.06 6.80 -6.59
CA GLN A 55 6.98 7.89 -6.88
C GLN A 55 7.50 7.80 -8.33
N LEU A 56 7.85 6.58 -8.78
CA LEU A 56 8.27 6.34 -10.15
C LEU A 56 7.13 6.54 -11.16
N ALA A 57 5.90 6.14 -10.83
CA ALA A 57 4.74 6.38 -11.69
C ALA A 57 4.47 7.87 -11.91
N TYR A 58 4.52 8.68 -10.85
CA TYR A 58 4.38 10.14 -10.96
C TYR A 58 5.56 10.78 -11.73
N ALA A 59 6.79 10.31 -11.50
CA ALA A 59 7.95 10.76 -12.26
C ALA A 59 7.79 10.50 -13.77
N ARG A 60 7.31 9.31 -14.15
CA ARG A 60 7.05 8.96 -15.56
C ARG A 60 5.93 9.80 -16.15
N ALA A 61 4.86 10.05 -15.41
CA ALA A 61 3.78 10.93 -15.87
C ALA A 61 4.30 12.35 -16.18
N LEU A 62 5.10 12.91 -15.27
CA LEU A 62 5.73 14.23 -15.44
C LEU A 62 6.72 14.24 -16.62
N GLU A 63 7.53 13.18 -16.78
CA GLU A 63 8.44 13.05 -17.90
C GLU A 63 7.69 13.05 -19.24
N ARG A 64 6.57 12.33 -19.34
CA ARG A 64 5.73 12.30 -20.56
C ARG A 64 5.07 13.65 -20.87
N LEU A 65 4.66 14.39 -19.84
CA LEU A 65 3.98 15.69 -20.00
C LEU A 65 4.96 16.84 -20.28
N THR A 66 6.16 16.80 -19.71
CA THR A 66 7.05 17.96 -19.63
C THR A 66 8.43 17.73 -20.24
N GLY A 67 8.82 16.48 -20.49
CA GLY A 67 10.18 16.09 -20.88
C GLY A 67 11.21 16.08 -19.74
N ALA A 68 10.82 16.44 -18.51
CA ALA A 68 11.70 16.43 -17.35
C ALA A 68 11.80 15.03 -16.72
N ASP A 69 13.00 14.45 -16.69
CA ASP A 69 13.25 13.12 -16.10
C ASP A 69 13.49 13.21 -14.58
N LEU A 70 12.39 13.20 -13.83
CA LEU A 70 12.40 13.18 -12.36
C LEU A 70 12.83 11.82 -11.78
N ALA A 71 12.85 10.74 -12.58
CA ALA A 71 13.31 9.44 -12.08
C ALA A 71 14.81 9.46 -11.72
N LYS A 72 15.58 10.43 -12.23
CA LYS A 72 16.99 10.68 -11.81
C LYS A 72 17.13 11.13 -10.36
N LEU A 73 16.05 11.64 -9.76
CA LEU A 73 16.00 11.98 -8.34
C LEU A 73 15.59 10.78 -7.47
N PHE A 74 15.24 9.64 -8.07
CA PHE A 74 14.86 8.44 -7.34
C PHE A 74 16.09 7.65 -6.84
N PRO A 75 16.03 7.06 -5.63
CA PRO A 75 15.06 7.37 -4.56
C PRO A 75 15.46 8.65 -3.83
N THR A 76 14.47 9.38 -3.30
CA THR A 76 14.72 10.50 -2.37
C THR A 76 14.04 10.23 -1.01
N PRO A 77 14.75 10.37 0.13
CA PRO A 77 16.19 10.59 0.29
C PRO A 77 17.04 9.44 -0.28
N ARG A 78 18.30 9.70 -0.65
CA ARG A 78 19.17 8.76 -1.41
C ARG A 78 19.74 7.62 -0.56
N ILE A 79 18.85 6.81 -0.01
CA ILE A 79 19.13 5.53 0.67
C ILE A 79 18.56 4.46 -0.25
N ALA A 80 19.39 3.56 -0.77
CA ALA A 80 18.92 2.53 -1.70
C ALA A 80 17.92 1.59 -1.01
N THR A 81 16.80 1.28 -1.68
CA THR A 81 15.70 0.51 -1.08
C THR A 81 16.14 -0.91 -0.68
N GLU A 82 17.06 -1.50 -1.45
CA GLU A 82 17.65 -2.82 -1.18
C GLU A 82 18.45 -2.91 0.12
N LYS A 83 18.89 -1.77 0.68
CA LYS A 83 19.65 -1.74 1.94
C LYS A 83 18.79 -1.92 3.17
N ILE A 84 17.47 -1.93 3.01
CA ILE A 84 16.49 -2.08 4.09
C ILE A 84 16.05 -3.56 4.10
N PRO A 85 16.45 -4.36 5.10
CA PRO A 85 16.25 -5.82 5.10
C PRO A 85 14.80 -6.25 4.81
N GLU A 86 13.83 -5.57 5.38
CA GLU A 86 12.40 -5.88 5.24
C GLU A 86 11.85 -5.51 3.86
N CYS A 87 12.55 -4.70 3.07
CA CYS A 87 12.20 -4.47 1.66
C CYS A 87 12.61 -5.64 0.77
N LYS A 88 13.68 -6.37 1.14
CA LYS A 88 14.32 -7.36 0.28
C LYS A 88 13.39 -8.48 -0.20
N PRO A 89 12.55 -9.11 0.66
CA PRO A 89 11.63 -10.16 0.20
C PRO A 89 10.66 -9.69 -0.89
N TYR A 90 10.25 -8.42 -0.87
CA TYR A 90 9.35 -7.82 -1.86
C TYR A 90 10.09 -7.47 -3.15
N ILE A 91 11.34 -6.99 -3.04
CA ILE A 91 12.22 -6.74 -4.19
C ILE A 91 12.52 -8.05 -4.91
N ASP A 92 12.88 -9.10 -4.19
CA ASP A 92 13.20 -10.43 -4.73
C ASP A 92 12.00 -11.07 -5.45
N ARG A 93 10.76 -10.72 -5.07
CA ARG A 93 9.51 -11.10 -5.78
C ARG A 93 9.13 -10.17 -6.95
N GLY A 94 9.97 -9.19 -7.25
CA GLY A 94 9.78 -8.22 -8.32
C GLY A 94 8.66 -7.21 -8.06
N GLU A 95 8.24 -7.01 -6.80
CA GLU A 95 7.10 -6.13 -6.49
C GLU A 95 7.40 -4.65 -6.76
N HIS A 96 8.67 -4.26 -6.71
CA HIS A 96 9.16 -2.93 -7.09
C HIS A 96 8.99 -2.61 -8.59
N LEU A 97 8.70 -3.62 -9.42
CA LEU A 97 8.49 -3.47 -10.86
C LEU A 97 7.01 -3.44 -11.24
N LYS A 98 6.11 -3.72 -10.30
CA LYS A 98 4.70 -4.01 -10.56
C LYS A 98 3.79 -2.88 -10.11
N LEU A 99 3.07 -2.26 -11.04
CA LEU A 99 1.91 -1.41 -10.76
C LEU A 99 0.64 -2.25 -10.92
N TYR A 100 -0.04 -2.54 -9.82
CA TYR A 100 -1.27 -3.34 -9.84
C TYR A 100 -2.48 -2.47 -10.21
N ARG A 101 -3.35 -3.01 -11.07
CA ARG A 101 -4.62 -2.39 -11.44
C ARG A 101 -5.71 -2.88 -10.49
N PHE A 102 -6.14 -2.01 -9.58
CA PHE A 102 -7.18 -2.32 -8.59
C PHE A 102 -8.59 -2.05 -9.14
N SER A 103 -8.88 -2.52 -10.36
CA SER A 103 -10.23 -2.49 -10.94
C SER A 103 -10.44 -3.74 -11.80
N PRO A 104 -11.65 -4.33 -11.84
CA PRO A 104 -11.95 -5.41 -12.77
C PRO A 104 -11.77 -4.98 -14.23
N GLU A 105 -12.37 -3.85 -14.63
CA GLU A 105 -12.53 -3.49 -16.06
C GLU A 105 -12.01 -2.08 -16.41
N ASP A 106 -11.69 -1.23 -15.43
CA ASP A 106 -11.24 0.15 -15.68
C ASP A 106 -9.71 0.30 -15.66
N TYR A 107 -9.25 1.49 -16.05
CA TYR A 107 -7.84 1.93 -15.99
C TYR A 107 -6.87 1.07 -16.82
N LEU A 108 -7.32 0.59 -17.99
CA LEU A 108 -6.55 -0.29 -18.88
C LEU A 108 -5.31 0.41 -19.51
N GLU A 109 -5.26 1.74 -19.45
CA GLU A 109 -4.21 2.56 -20.08
C GLU A 109 -3.02 2.87 -19.16
N LEU A 110 -2.95 2.28 -17.96
CA LEU A 110 -1.81 2.49 -17.04
C LEU A 110 -0.46 2.24 -17.71
N ALA A 111 -0.39 1.26 -18.61
CA ALA A 111 0.84 0.90 -19.33
C ALA A 111 1.31 1.99 -20.32
N ALA A 112 0.46 2.95 -20.69
CA ALA A 112 0.86 4.10 -21.51
C ALA A 112 1.82 5.03 -20.74
N VAL A 113 1.69 5.08 -19.41
CA VAL A 113 2.55 5.90 -18.53
C VAL A 113 3.59 5.04 -17.81
N PHE A 114 3.17 3.95 -17.15
CA PHE A 114 4.05 3.11 -16.35
C PHE A 114 4.73 2.02 -17.21
N ASN A 115 5.81 2.42 -17.88
CA ASN A 115 6.64 1.56 -18.73
C ASN A 115 8.12 1.98 -18.66
N GLY A 116 8.98 1.25 -19.36
CA GLY A 116 10.42 1.48 -19.36
C GLY A 116 11.13 0.68 -18.26
N THR A 117 12.19 1.25 -17.68
CA THR A 117 13.03 0.58 -16.69
C THR A 117 12.97 1.24 -15.31
N HIS A 118 13.18 0.43 -14.29
CA HIS A 118 13.33 0.87 -12.91
C HIS A 118 14.71 1.55 -12.72
N PRO A 119 14.79 2.74 -12.11
CA PRO A 119 16.01 3.55 -12.08
C PRO A 119 17.15 2.96 -11.22
N GLU A 120 16.84 2.16 -10.20
CA GLU A 120 17.88 1.52 -9.37
C GLU A 120 18.37 0.18 -9.94
N THR A 121 17.49 -0.60 -10.59
CA THR A 121 17.79 -2.00 -10.99
C THR A 121 17.96 -2.18 -12.49
N GLY A 122 17.47 -1.23 -13.31
CA GLY A 122 17.45 -1.33 -14.77
C GLY A 122 16.43 -2.34 -15.32
N GLU A 123 15.68 -3.04 -14.45
CA GLU A 123 14.70 -4.04 -14.84
C GLU A 123 13.42 -3.40 -15.40
N LYS A 124 12.66 -4.15 -16.20
CA LYS A 124 11.46 -3.64 -16.88
C LYS A 124 10.30 -3.45 -15.89
N LEU A 125 9.65 -2.30 -15.97
CA LEU A 125 8.39 -2.02 -15.29
C LEU A 125 7.23 -2.72 -16.00
N GLN A 126 6.23 -3.14 -15.23
CA GLN A 126 5.03 -3.80 -15.73
C GLN A 126 3.78 -3.38 -14.96
N VAL A 127 2.67 -3.31 -15.69
CA VAL A 127 1.33 -3.24 -15.10
C VAL A 127 0.82 -4.67 -14.91
N VAL A 128 0.20 -4.94 -13.78
CA VAL A 128 -0.40 -6.24 -13.46
C VAL A 128 -1.89 -6.03 -13.24
N ASP A 129 -2.72 -6.76 -13.97
CA ASP A 129 -4.17 -6.55 -13.97
C ASP A 129 -4.87 -6.99 -12.69
N GLU A 130 -4.28 -7.93 -11.96
CA GLU A 130 -4.85 -8.46 -10.74
C GLU A 130 -4.24 -7.77 -9.51
N ALA A 131 -5.06 -7.52 -8.50
CA ALA A 131 -4.57 -7.14 -7.18
C ALA A 131 -3.64 -8.25 -6.64
N PRO A 132 -2.59 -7.90 -5.87
CA PRO A 132 -1.74 -8.91 -5.27
C PRO A 132 -2.56 -9.80 -4.33
N ALA A 133 -2.20 -11.08 -4.26
CA ALA A 133 -2.79 -12.00 -3.30
C ALA A 133 -2.63 -11.43 -1.87
N GLY A 134 -3.76 -11.18 -1.22
CA GLY A 134 -3.80 -10.72 0.16
C GLY A 134 -3.61 -11.87 1.15
N VAL A 135 -3.62 -11.52 2.42
CA VAL A 135 -3.74 -12.47 3.54
C VAL A 135 -5.02 -12.17 4.30
N PRO A 136 -5.59 -13.16 5.02
CA PRO A 136 -6.74 -12.91 5.90
C PRO A 136 -6.47 -11.76 6.87
N ALA A 137 -7.51 -11.01 7.20
CA ALA A 137 -7.40 -9.92 8.18
C ALA A 137 -7.03 -10.48 9.56
N ASN A 138 -6.24 -9.70 10.31
CA ASN A 138 -5.87 -10.06 11.68
C ASN A 138 -6.98 -9.62 12.65
N ASP A 139 -7.64 -10.59 13.29
CA ASP A 139 -8.58 -10.32 14.36
C ASP A 139 -7.85 -10.29 15.70
N LEU A 140 -7.93 -9.17 16.41
CA LEU A 140 -7.22 -8.98 17.67
C LEU A 140 -8.01 -9.58 18.84
N PRO A 141 -7.34 -10.10 19.88
CA PRO A 141 -8.04 -10.61 21.04
C PRO A 141 -8.84 -9.51 21.74
N ALA A 142 -9.97 -9.88 22.33
CA ALA A 142 -10.83 -8.96 23.08
C ALA A 142 -10.05 -8.26 24.21
N GLN A 143 -10.25 -6.95 24.34
CA GLN A 143 -9.62 -6.11 25.35
C GLN A 143 -10.67 -5.59 26.33
N ARG A 144 -11.06 -6.45 27.28
CA ARG A 144 -12.10 -6.14 28.29
C ARG A 144 -11.85 -4.85 29.09
N PRO A 145 -10.61 -4.48 29.49
CA PRO A 145 -10.36 -3.23 30.22
C PRO A 145 -10.73 -1.95 29.46
N VAL A 146 -10.86 -2.04 28.13
CA VAL A 146 -11.29 -0.93 27.27
C VAL A 146 -12.62 -1.21 26.58
N PHE A 147 -13.39 -2.17 27.09
CA PHE A 147 -14.72 -2.55 26.58
C PHE A 147 -14.74 -2.87 25.08
N ALA A 148 -13.67 -3.51 24.57
CA ALA A 148 -13.56 -3.89 23.16
C ALA A 148 -13.71 -5.42 23.01
N PRO A 149 -14.67 -5.92 22.20
CA PRO A 149 -15.60 -5.14 21.37
C PRO A 149 -16.81 -4.56 22.13
N ASP A 150 -17.10 -5.08 23.34
CA ASP A 150 -18.19 -4.60 24.20
C ASP A 150 -17.90 -4.95 25.69
N TYR A 151 -18.72 -4.42 26.60
CA TYR A 151 -18.78 -4.80 28.02
C TYR A 151 -19.25 -6.26 28.20
N ALA A 152 -20.24 -6.70 27.40
CA ALA A 152 -20.82 -8.04 27.44
C ALA A 152 -20.89 -8.66 26.02
N PRO A 153 -19.74 -9.03 25.42
CA PRO A 153 -19.66 -9.44 24.01
C PRO A 153 -20.50 -10.67 23.66
N ASP A 154 -20.79 -11.54 24.63
CA ASP A 154 -21.56 -12.76 24.43
C ASP A 154 -23.03 -12.46 24.06
N GLU A 155 -23.63 -11.38 24.58
CA GLU A 155 -25.01 -11.00 24.26
C GLU A 155 -25.15 -10.56 22.80
N ILE A 156 -24.21 -9.74 22.33
CA ILE A 156 -24.17 -9.30 20.92
C ILE A 156 -23.90 -10.48 19.99
N ALA A 157 -23.00 -11.40 20.37
CA ALA A 157 -22.75 -12.61 19.60
C ALA A 157 -24.01 -13.49 19.48
N GLU A 158 -24.79 -13.64 20.57
CA GLU A 158 -26.04 -14.38 20.56
C GLU A 158 -27.11 -13.70 19.69
N ILE A 159 -27.25 -12.38 19.77
CA ILE A 159 -28.16 -11.61 18.92
C ILE A 159 -27.79 -11.80 17.45
N ALA A 160 -26.50 -11.67 17.10
CA ALA A 160 -26.02 -11.85 15.74
C ALA A 160 -26.27 -13.28 15.22
N ALA A 161 -26.06 -14.31 16.06
CA ALA A 161 -26.37 -15.70 15.71
C ALA A 161 -27.86 -15.92 15.41
N LYS A 162 -28.77 -15.32 16.21
CA LYS A 162 -30.23 -15.39 15.98
C LYS A 162 -30.63 -14.70 14.67
N LEU A 163 -30.04 -13.54 14.38
CA LEU A 163 -30.29 -12.80 13.13
C LEU A 163 -29.83 -13.60 11.90
N ARG A 164 -28.64 -14.23 11.94
CA ARG A 164 -28.14 -15.09 10.85
C ARG A 164 -29.07 -16.27 10.58
N GLN A 165 -29.46 -17.00 11.62
CA GLN A 165 -30.36 -18.13 11.49
C GLN A 165 -31.72 -17.72 10.90
N SER A 166 -32.26 -16.58 11.33
CA SER A 166 -33.52 -16.03 10.79
C SER A 166 -33.43 -15.65 9.31
N ALA A 167 -32.23 -15.29 8.83
CA ALA A 167 -31.93 -15.01 7.43
C ALA A 167 -31.55 -16.25 6.60
N GLY A 168 -31.59 -17.46 7.18
CA GLY A 168 -31.17 -18.70 6.50
C GLY A 168 -29.65 -18.84 6.35
N LEU A 169 -28.86 -18.07 7.11
CA LEU A 169 -27.40 -18.11 7.10
C LEU A 169 -26.86 -19.06 8.19
N PRO A 170 -25.62 -19.57 8.06
CA PRO A 170 -24.95 -20.31 9.12
C PRO A 170 -24.86 -19.50 10.43
N ARG A 171 -24.86 -20.20 11.56
CA ARG A 171 -24.82 -19.58 12.90
C ARG A 171 -23.55 -18.73 13.11
N GLU A 172 -22.43 -19.23 12.60
CA GLU A 172 -21.13 -18.56 12.63
C GLU A 172 -20.83 -17.88 11.29
N PRO A 173 -20.05 -16.78 11.27
CA PRO A 173 -19.61 -16.12 10.05
C PRO A 173 -18.74 -17.04 9.18
N SER A 174 -18.83 -16.89 7.86
CA SER A 174 -18.03 -17.66 6.89
C SER A 174 -16.71 -16.98 6.49
N GLY A 175 -16.40 -15.82 7.09
CA GLY A 175 -15.18 -15.08 6.79
C GLY A 175 -13.96 -15.76 7.41
N VAL A 176 -12.84 -15.76 6.68
CA VAL A 176 -11.56 -16.29 7.17
C VAL A 176 -10.78 -15.13 7.81
N VAL A 177 -10.32 -15.33 9.04
CA VAL A 177 -9.38 -14.41 9.74
C VAL A 177 -8.09 -15.16 10.05
N ALA A 178 -6.98 -14.44 10.19
CA ALA A 178 -5.67 -15.05 10.35
C ALA A 178 -5.51 -15.91 11.63
N ASN A 179 -6.37 -15.69 12.63
CA ASN A 179 -6.36 -16.38 13.92
C ASN A 179 -7.60 -17.28 14.14
N GLY A 180 -8.35 -17.58 13.08
CA GLY A 180 -9.63 -18.32 13.12
C GLY A 180 -9.54 -19.72 12.51
#